data_AF-A0A1C7DVG6-F1
#
_entry.id   AF-A0A1C7DVG6-F1
#
_cell.length_a   1.000
_cell.length_b   1.000
_cell.length_c   1.000
_cell.angle_alpha   90.00
_cell.angle_beta   90.00
_cell.angle_gamma   90.00
#
_symmetry.space_group_name_H-M   'P 1'
#
loop_
_entity.id
_entity.type
_entity.pdbx_description
1 polymer ?
#
loop_
_entity_poly.entity_id
_entity_poly.type
_entity_poly.pdbx_seq_one_letter_code
_entity_poly.pdbx_strand_id
1 'polypeptide(L)'
;MFTPHGKPKSHYRKFFEVLQRFSKDELREKHETAQLSFLRQGITFTVYNNNVGTERTMPFDFVPIIIPSEDWDIIEKGMIQRAEALNQFLEDVYNEKRILQDGIVPRRLVEENPYYYDEQVKGIDIPLKNHIFLAGIDLIRDEEGKYHVLEDNLRNPSGLSYVYQNRYVMRQVYPEFFASQSVHTLEHQLSHLHQAILDHAPESRKDKAFAVLLTPGMYNSAYYDHVFLAQQMGIDLVEGRDLIVKKNIVYMKSMRGLKRVDIIYRRIDDDYLDPEAFLAESTLGVPGLLMAYRKGNVAILNGIGNGVADDKAIYAYVPDMIRYYLGEEPIIDNVKTYLLDNPEEREWVLDHLNELVVKNVGASGGYDMLVGPHASEELIEIFRKKIIETPHQYIAQPTIKLSRAPAYQGEEFYPCHVDLRVFVVRGEDTHVMPGGLSRVALKEGSLVVNSSQGGGGKDTWVFKNKEEEGDT
;
A
#
# COMPACT_ATOMS: atom_id res chain seq x y z
N MET A 1 1.74 -22.78 -4.64
CA MET A 1 1.12 -23.79 -5.52
C MET A 1 1.32 -25.23 -5.04
N PHE A 2 2.55 -25.68 -4.74
CA PHE A 2 2.83 -27.09 -4.38
C PHE A 2 3.04 -27.30 -2.87
N THR A 3 2.82 -28.53 -2.42
CA THR A 3 3.22 -29.05 -1.11
C THR A 3 4.71 -29.46 -1.13
N PRO A 4 5.36 -29.70 0.03
CA PRO A 4 6.74 -30.20 0.08
C PRO A 4 6.97 -31.51 -0.69
N HIS A 5 5.90 -32.29 -0.94
CA HIS A 5 5.94 -33.54 -1.72
C HIS A 5 5.65 -33.36 -3.22
N GLY A 6 5.63 -32.13 -3.73
CA GLY A 6 5.41 -31.83 -5.15
C GLY A 6 3.95 -31.97 -5.63
N LYS A 7 2.99 -32.25 -4.72
CA LYS A 7 1.55 -32.28 -5.07
C LYS A 7 0.94 -30.88 -5.05
N PRO A 8 0.04 -30.53 -5.97
CA PRO A 8 -0.66 -29.23 -5.92
C PRO A 8 -1.50 -29.12 -4.63
N LYS A 9 -1.46 -27.94 -4.00
CA LYS A 9 -2.34 -27.60 -2.87
C LYS A 9 -3.81 -27.66 -3.32
N SER A 10 -4.72 -27.94 -2.39
CA SER A 10 -6.16 -28.13 -2.67
C SER A 10 -6.76 -27.00 -3.50
N HIS A 11 -6.57 -25.75 -3.08
CA HIS A 11 -7.06 -24.55 -3.76
C HIS A 11 -6.40 -24.30 -5.13
N TYR A 12 -5.23 -24.89 -5.40
CA TYR A 12 -4.55 -24.79 -6.70
C TYR A 12 -4.90 -25.93 -7.67
N ARG A 13 -5.54 -27.02 -7.22
CA ARG A 13 -5.70 -28.24 -8.01
C ARG A 13 -6.37 -27.99 -9.37
N LYS A 14 -7.52 -27.32 -9.38
CA LYS A 14 -8.27 -27.03 -10.62
C LYS A 14 -7.45 -26.18 -11.60
N PHE A 15 -6.77 -25.16 -11.09
CA PHE A 15 -5.93 -24.31 -11.93
C PHE A 15 -4.72 -25.07 -12.48
N PHE A 16 -4.12 -25.94 -11.66
CA PHE A 16 -3.03 -26.82 -12.10
C PHE A 16 -3.47 -27.79 -13.20
N GLU A 17 -4.67 -28.39 -13.09
CA GLU A 17 -5.25 -29.22 -14.15
C GLU A 17 -5.47 -28.44 -15.46
N VAL A 18 -5.88 -27.18 -15.37
CA VAL A 18 -5.99 -26.29 -16.54
C VAL A 18 -4.62 -26.03 -17.16
N LEU A 19 -3.60 -25.70 -16.35
CA LEU A 19 -2.23 -25.52 -16.84
C LEU A 19 -1.67 -26.77 -17.54
N GLN A 20 -1.95 -27.96 -17.01
CA GLN A 20 -1.45 -29.22 -17.58
C GLN A 20 -2.08 -29.58 -18.94
N ARG A 21 -3.21 -28.97 -19.30
CA ARG A 21 -3.85 -29.21 -20.61
C ARG A 21 -3.19 -28.44 -21.74
N PHE A 22 -2.48 -27.36 -21.44
CA PHE A 22 -1.82 -26.55 -22.44
C PHE A 22 -0.49 -27.18 -22.87
N SER A 23 -0.28 -27.21 -24.19
CA SER A 23 1.02 -27.42 -24.81
C SER A 23 1.98 -26.26 -24.50
N LYS A 24 3.28 -26.47 -24.77
CA LYS A 24 4.30 -25.42 -24.61
C LYS A 24 4.00 -24.19 -25.49
N ASP A 25 3.54 -24.42 -26.72
CA ASP A 25 3.18 -23.32 -27.63
C ASP A 25 1.99 -22.51 -27.11
N GLU A 26 0.95 -23.17 -26.59
CA GLU A 26 -0.19 -22.47 -25.96
C GLU A 26 0.21 -21.68 -24.70
N LEU A 27 1.15 -22.20 -23.89
CA LEU A 27 1.69 -21.46 -22.75
C LEU A 27 2.47 -20.22 -23.19
N ARG A 28 3.27 -20.32 -24.27
CA ARG A 28 3.95 -19.16 -24.87
C ARG A 28 2.94 -18.14 -25.40
N GLU A 29 1.93 -18.57 -26.15
CA GLU A 29 0.88 -17.67 -26.66
C GLU A 29 0.12 -16.95 -25.54
N LYS A 30 -0.18 -17.64 -24.43
CA LYS A 30 -0.79 -17.02 -23.24
C LYS A 30 0.14 -15.99 -22.60
N HIS A 31 1.43 -16.30 -22.47
CA HIS A 31 2.42 -15.36 -21.98
C HIS A 31 2.48 -14.10 -22.85
N GLU A 32 2.62 -14.26 -24.16
CA GLU A 32 2.67 -13.16 -25.13
C GLU A 32 1.38 -12.34 -25.12
N THR A 33 0.21 -13.00 -25.06
CA THR A 33 -1.09 -12.33 -24.94
C THR A 33 -1.14 -11.46 -23.69
N ALA A 34 -0.66 -11.97 -22.55
CA ALA A 34 -0.64 -11.23 -21.31
C ALA A 34 0.28 -10.00 -21.40
N GLN A 35 1.52 -10.15 -21.90
CA GLN A 35 2.43 -9.02 -22.09
C GLN A 35 1.88 -7.97 -23.07
N LEU A 36 1.31 -8.40 -24.20
CA LEU A 36 0.75 -7.51 -25.21
C LEU A 36 -0.48 -6.77 -24.70
N SER A 37 -1.30 -7.39 -23.86
CA SER A 37 -2.46 -6.72 -23.25
C SER A 37 -2.00 -5.57 -22.36
N PHE A 38 -0.97 -5.79 -21.53
CA PHE A 38 -0.36 -4.72 -20.71
C PHE A 38 0.17 -3.56 -21.55
N LEU A 39 0.87 -3.87 -22.64
CA LEU A 39 1.40 -2.86 -23.55
C LEU A 39 0.28 -2.05 -24.22
N ARG A 40 -0.78 -2.71 -24.71
CA ARG A 40 -1.90 -2.04 -25.40
C ARG A 40 -2.71 -1.14 -24.48
N GLN A 41 -2.80 -1.48 -23.20
CA GLN A 41 -3.50 -0.68 -22.20
C GLN A 41 -2.68 0.51 -21.70
N GLY A 42 -1.43 0.67 -22.18
CA GLY A 42 -0.55 1.74 -21.73
C GLY A 42 -0.23 1.63 -20.23
N ILE A 43 -0.21 0.40 -19.69
CA ILE A 43 0.14 0.17 -18.30
C ILE A 43 1.65 0.36 -18.17
N THR A 44 2.05 1.59 -17.85
CA THR A 44 3.45 1.97 -17.71
C THR A 44 3.82 2.24 -16.26
N PHE A 45 5.10 2.12 -15.97
CA PHE A 45 5.72 2.57 -14.73
C PHE A 45 7.03 3.30 -15.08
N THR A 46 7.38 4.31 -14.28
CA THR A 46 8.66 5.02 -14.43
C THR A 46 9.75 4.28 -13.64
N VAL A 47 10.70 3.66 -14.34
CA VAL A 47 11.85 3.01 -13.70
C VAL A 47 12.96 4.04 -13.53
N TYR A 48 13.36 4.33 -12.28
CA TYR A 48 14.49 5.21 -11.97
C TYR A 48 15.82 4.44 -12.06
N ASN A 49 16.16 3.95 -13.24
CA ASN A 49 17.51 3.46 -13.53
C ASN A 49 18.01 4.12 -14.83
N ASN A 50 19.12 4.85 -14.72
CA ASN A 50 19.92 5.45 -15.81
C ASN A 50 19.46 6.79 -16.43
N ASN A 51 19.16 7.85 -15.64
CA ASN A 51 19.04 9.24 -16.11
C ASN A 51 18.12 9.51 -17.33
N VAL A 52 17.33 8.54 -17.73
CA VAL A 52 16.33 8.63 -18.80
C VAL A 52 15.07 8.01 -18.21
N GLY A 53 14.08 8.85 -17.90
CA GLY A 53 12.74 8.41 -17.51
C GLY A 53 12.06 7.70 -18.66
N THR A 54 12.49 6.47 -18.95
CA THR A 54 11.83 5.61 -19.93
C THR A 54 10.67 4.91 -19.24
N GLU A 55 9.44 5.26 -19.65
CA GLU A 55 8.25 4.47 -19.31
C GLU A 55 8.45 3.03 -19.80
N ARG A 56 8.31 2.06 -18.89
CA ARG A 56 8.34 0.63 -19.21
C ARG A 56 7.05 -0.02 -18.78
N THR A 57 6.63 -1.04 -19.51
CA THR A 57 5.53 -1.91 -19.07
C THR A 57 5.99 -2.74 -17.88
N MET A 58 5.16 -2.82 -16.84
CA MET A 58 5.42 -3.71 -15.71
C MET A 58 5.40 -5.16 -16.23
N PRO A 59 6.47 -5.95 -16.02
CA PRO A 59 6.45 -7.35 -16.38
C PRO A 59 5.31 -8.05 -15.65
N PHE A 60 4.44 -8.74 -16.38
CA PHE A 60 3.29 -9.43 -15.81
C PHE A 60 3.46 -10.94 -15.90
N ASP A 61 2.94 -11.68 -14.93
CA ASP A 61 2.94 -13.13 -14.97
C ASP A 61 1.52 -13.68 -14.90
N PHE A 62 1.20 -14.55 -15.87
CA PHE A 62 -0.13 -15.08 -16.04
C PHE A 62 -0.47 -16.20 -15.04
N VAL A 63 0.45 -16.63 -14.17
CA VAL A 63 0.16 -17.61 -13.13
C VAL A 63 -0.33 -16.87 -11.87
N PRO A 64 -1.60 -17.00 -11.45
CA PRO A 64 -2.18 -16.21 -10.37
C PRO A 64 -1.73 -16.69 -8.99
N ILE A 65 -1.86 -15.78 -8.03
CA ILE A 65 -1.89 -16.10 -6.60
C ILE A 65 -3.33 -16.46 -6.24
N ILE A 66 -3.56 -17.65 -5.69
CA ILE A 66 -4.91 -18.12 -5.29
C ILE A 66 -4.95 -18.17 -3.77
N ILE A 67 -5.89 -17.42 -3.19
CA ILE A 67 -6.14 -17.34 -1.74
C ILE A 67 -7.50 -18.01 -1.48
N PRO A 68 -7.55 -19.06 -0.63
CA PRO A 68 -8.80 -19.64 -0.14
C PRO A 68 -9.66 -18.62 0.61
N SER A 69 -10.98 -18.80 0.63
CA SER A 69 -11.89 -17.90 1.36
C SER A 69 -11.57 -17.87 2.85
N GLU A 70 -11.25 -19.01 3.46
CA GLU A 70 -10.91 -19.09 4.88
C GLU A 70 -9.64 -18.31 5.26
N ASP A 71 -8.63 -18.29 4.37
CA ASP A 71 -7.42 -17.50 4.55
C ASP A 71 -7.77 -16.00 4.38
N TRP A 72 -8.65 -15.66 3.44
CA TRP A 72 -9.05 -14.29 3.16
C TRP A 72 -9.92 -13.68 4.27
N ASP A 73 -10.85 -14.43 4.87
CA ASP A 73 -11.69 -13.97 5.97
C ASP A 73 -10.84 -13.52 7.17
N ILE A 74 -9.70 -14.17 7.40
CA ILE A 74 -8.74 -13.79 8.45
C ILE A 74 -7.99 -12.52 8.04
N ILE A 75 -7.55 -12.44 6.78
CA ILE A 75 -6.89 -11.25 6.24
C ILE A 75 -7.80 -10.03 6.37
N GLU A 76 -9.03 -10.13 5.88
CA GLU A 76 -10.01 -9.03 5.91
C GLU A 76 -10.23 -8.52 7.34
N LYS A 77 -10.53 -9.41 8.29
CA LYS A 77 -10.71 -9.02 9.70
C LYS A 77 -9.48 -8.36 10.29
N GLY A 78 -8.29 -8.91 10.02
CA GLY A 78 -7.03 -8.34 10.50
C GLY A 78 -6.71 -6.98 9.88
N MET A 79 -7.04 -6.76 8.61
CA MET A 79 -6.85 -5.48 7.94
C MET A 79 -7.81 -4.40 8.47
N ILE A 80 -9.06 -4.76 8.76
CA ILE A 80 -10.03 -3.86 9.41
C ILE A 80 -9.54 -3.47 10.81
N GLN A 81 -9.19 -4.46 11.64
CA GLN A 81 -8.68 -4.24 13.00
C GLN A 81 -7.45 -3.32 13.00
N ARG A 82 -6.48 -3.61 12.13
CA ARG A 82 -5.24 -2.84 12.05
C ARG A 82 -5.48 -1.41 11.58
N ALA A 83 -6.30 -1.21 10.54
CA ALA A 83 -6.60 0.11 10.02
C ALA A 83 -7.36 0.96 11.06
N GLU A 84 -8.25 0.36 11.85
CA GLU A 84 -8.93 1.02 12.96
C GLU A 84 -7.94 1.48 14.05
N ALA A 85 -7.06 0.59 14.52
CA ALA A 85 -6.07 0.93 15.54
C ALA A 85 -5.09 2.02 15.09
N LEU A 86 -4.63 1.97 13.84
CA LEU A 86 -3.77 3.01 13.24
C LEU A 86 -4.50 4.35 13.12
N ASN A 87 -5.79 4.35 12.79
CA ASN A 87 -6.57 5.57 12.73
C ASN A 87 -6.79 6.18 14.12
N GLN A 88 -7.08 5.36 15.14
CA GLN A 88 -7.19 5.84 16.51
C GLN A 88 -5.85 6.37 17.04
N PHE A 89 -4.74 5.74 16.66
CA PHE A 89 -3.41 6.27 16.95
C PHE A 89 -3.21 7.68 16.37
N LEU A 90 -3.54 7.89 15.09
CA LEU A 90 -3.45 9.22 14.45
C LEU A 90 -4.36 10.24 15.14
N GLU A 91 -5.61 9.88 15.43
CA GLU A 91 -6.53 10.74 16.16
C GLU A 91 -6.00 11.09 17.57
N ASP A 92 -5.40 10.14 18.28
CA ASP A 92 -4.85 10.40 19.61
C ASP A 92 -3.61 11.31 19.56
N VAL A 93 -2.62 11.02 18.71
CA VAL A 93 -1.35 11.79 18.67
C VAL A 93 -1.52 13.23 18.21
N TYR A 94 -2.59 13.54 17.45
CA TYR A 94 -2.93 14.92 17.06
C TYR A 94 -3.91 15.61 18.03
N ASN A 95 -4.37 14.91 19.06
CA ASN A 95 -5.28 15.47 20.05
C ASN A 95 -4.79 15.24 21.49
N GLU A 96 -5.24 14.16 22.14
CA GLU A 96 -5.06 13.94 23.58
C GLU A 96 -3.71 13.33 23.93
N LYS A 97 -3.06 12.63 22.99
CA LYS A 97 -1.75 11.99 23.14
C LYS A 97 -1.72 10.99 24.31
N ARG A 98 -2.82 10.29 24.59
CA ARG A 98 -2.98 9.34 25.71
C ARG A 98 -1.99 8.18 25.63
N ILE A 99 -1.80 7.58 24.45
CA ILE A 99 -0.85 6.47 24.26
C ILE A 99 0.60 6.85 24.58
N LEU A 100 0.94 8.14 24.40
CA LEU A 100 2.25 8.69 24.76
C LEU A 100 2.34 9.03 26.25
N GLN A 101 1.24 9.44 26.87
CA GLN A 101 1.17 9.72 28.31
C GLN A 101 1.27 8.42 29.13
N ASP A 102 0.63 7.35 28.64
CA ASP A 102 0.64 6.03 29.27
C ASP A 102 1.94 5.26 28.99
N GLY A 103 2.83 5.80 28.15
CA GLY A 103 4.15 5.25 27.87
C GLY A 103 4.17 4.01 26.99
N ILE A 104 3.06 3.69 26.32
CA ILE A 104 2.96 2.54 25.39
C ILE A 104 3.81 2.81 24.14
N VAL A 105 3.69 4.01 23.57
CA VAL A 105 4.56 4.48 22.49
C VAL A 105 5.49 5.56 23.03
N PRO A 106 6.82 5.44 22.90
CA PRO A 106 7.75 6.47 23.34
C PRO A 106 7.48 7.82 22.66
N ARG A 107 7.29 8.86 23.48
CA ARG A 107 7.00 10.23 23.02
C ARG A 107 7.93 10.71 21.90
N ARG A 108 9.22 10.43 22.03
CA ARG A 108 10.23 10.89 21.06
C ARG A 108 10.04 10.30 19.66
N LEU A 109 9.55 9.05 19.55
CA LEU A 109 9.31 8.43 18.24
C LEU A 109 8.21 9.14 17.45
N VAL A 110 7.34 9.88 18.14
CA VAL A 110 6.29 10.70 17.52
C VAL A 110 6.78 12.15 17.37
N GLU A 111 7.22 12.78 18.46
CA GLU A 111 7.54 14.21 18.47
C GLU A 111 8.82 14.56 17.68
N GLU A 112 9.77 13.64 17.53
CA GLU A 112 10.98 13.83 16.70
C GLU A 112 10.79 13.31 15.27
N ASN A 113 9.63 12.75 14.93
CA ASN A 113 9.37 12.22 13.60
C ASN A 113 9.22 13.36 12.57
N PRO A 114 9.98 13.35 11.46
CA PRO A 114 9.91 14.41 10.46
C PRO A 114 8.53 14.52 9.78
N TYR A 115 7.71 13.47 9.84
CA TYR A 115 6.37 13.43 9.27
C TYR A 115 5.27 13.72 10.29
N TYR A 116 5.63 14.16 11.51
CA TYR A 116 4.68 14.56 12.54
C TYR A 116 4.37 16.06 12.49
N TYR A 117 3.26 16.42 11.83
CA TYR A 117 2.83 17.81 11.64
C TYR A 117 1.88 18.33 12.74
N ASP A 118 2.29 18.31 14.01
CA ASP A 118 1.45 18.76 15.15
C ASP A 118 0.93 20.20 14.95
N GLU A 119 1.79 21.13 14.56
CA GLU A 119 1.40 22.55 14.41
C GLU A 119 0.33 22.74 13.31
N GLN A 120 0.44 21.97 12.23
CA GLN A 120 -0.46 22.05 11.08
C GLN A 120 -1.77 21.30 11.30
N VAL A 121 -1.77 20.18 12.03
CA VAL A 121 -2.90 19.24 12.09
C VAL A 121 -3.64 19.22 13.43
N LYS A 122 -2.98 19.60 14.53
CA LYS A 122 -3.57 19.48 15.88
C LYS A 122 -4.95 20.13 16.00
N GLY A 123 -5.90 19.36 16.53
CA GLY A 123 -7.26 19.81 16.82
C GLY A 123 -8.11 20.15 15.57
N ILE A 124 -7.70 19.73 14.37
CA ILE A 124 -8.56 19.80 13.19
C ILE A 124 -9.65 18.73 13.33
N ASP A 125 -10.90 19.18 13.24
CA ASP A 125 -12.06 18.28 13.17
C ASP A 125 -12.25 17.82 11.72
N ILE A 126 -12.02 16.54 11.47
CA ILE A 126 -12.10 15.92 10.14
C ILE A 126 -13.37 15.06 10.03
N PRO A 127 -14.00 14.98 8.84
CA PRO A 127 -15.15 14.11 8.65
C PRO A 127 -14.85 12.67 9.09
N LEU A 128 -15.81 12.07 9.82
CA LEU A 128 -15.73 10.71 10.37
C LEU A 128 -14.56 10.45 11.34
N LYS A 129 -13.76 11.47 11.70
CA LYS A 129 -12.47 11.27 12.38
C LYS A 129 -11.58 10.26 11.66
N ASN A 130 -11.70 10.21 10.34
CA ASN A 130 -11.00 9.25 9.50
C ASN A 130 -9.78 9.91 8.85
N HIS A 131 -8.61 9.68 9.45
CA HIS A 131 -7.32 10.10 8.92
C HIS A 131 -6.89 9.20 7.75
N ILE A 132 -7.28 7.92 7.76
CA ILE A 132 -6.84 6.90 6.81
C ILE A 132 -8.01 6.49 5.91
N PHE A 133 -8.30 7.30 4.88
CA PHE A 133 -9.29 6.94 3.86
C PHE A 133 -8.89 5.69 3.08
N LEU A 134 -7.63 5.59 2.67
CA LEU A 134 -7.07 4.44 1.95
C LEU A 134 -5.77 3.99 2.62
N ALA A 135 -5.72 2.75 3.08
CA ALA A 135 -4.50 2.11 3.56
C ALA A 135 -4.00 1.07 2.54
N GLY A 136 -2.70 1.02 2.30
CA GLY A 136 -2.04 -0.09 1.62
C GLY A 136 -1.21 -0.90 2.61
N ILE A 137 -1.61 -2.12 2.92
CA ILE A 137 -0.94 -2.96 3.92
C ILE A 137 -0.22 -4.09 3.20
N ASP A 138 1.10 -4.13 3.34
CA ASP A 138 1.94 -5.15 2.70
C ASP A 138 2.01 -6.39 3.57
N LEU A 139 1.53 -7.50 3.02
CA LEU A 139 1.54 -8.82 3.64
C LEU A 139 2.58 -9.71 2.97
N ILE A 140 3.20 -10.54 3.79
CA ILE A 140 4.02 -11.66 3.35
C ILE A 140 3.48 -12.94 3.97
N ARG A 141 3.80 -14.07 3.34
CA ARG A 141 3.49 -15.40 3.88
C ARG A 141 4.80 -16.11 4.18
N ASP A 142 4.94 -16.66 5.37
CA ASP A 142 6.14 -17.37 5.81
C ASP A 142 6.18 -18.83 5.34
N GLU A 143 7.20 -19.58 5.78
CA GLU A 143 7.38 -21.00 5.44
C GLU A 143 6.34 -21.92 6.09
N GLU A 144 5.74 -21.50 7.20
CA GLU A 144 4.66 -22.20 7.90
C GLU A 144 3.30 -21.94 7.25
N GLY A 145 3.23 -20.95 6.36
CA GLY A 145 2.03 -20.55 5.65
C GLY A 145 1.19 -19.52 6.40
N LYS A 146 1.75 -18.86 7.44
CA LYS A 146 1.12 -17.77 8.19
C LYS A 146 1.38 -16.43 7.50
N TYR A 147 0.38 -15.56 7.54
CA TYR A 147 0.50 -14.18 7.04
C TYR A 147 1.09 -13.28 8.13
N HIS A 148 1.97 -12.38 7.70
CA HIS A 148 2.56 -11.34 8.54
C HIS A 148 2.48 -10.00 7.82
N VAL A 149 2.19 -8.92 8.56
CA VAL A 149 2.31 -7.56 8.04
C VAL A 149 3.78 -7.20 7.95
N LEU A 150 4.23 -6.72 6.79
CA LEU A 150 5.59 -6.26 6.54
C LEU A 150 5.71 -4.74 6.67
N GLU A 151 4.73 -4.00 6.16
CA GLU A 151 4.76 -2.54 6.06
C GLU A 151 3.35 -1.98 5.92
N ASP A 152 3.10 -0.82 6.53
CA ASP A 152 1.88 -0.03 6.38
C ASP A 152 2.17 1.14 5.43
N ASN A 153 1.23 1.50 4.57
CA ASN A 153 1.35 2.64 3.66
C ASN A 153 0.11 3.51 3.84
N LEU A 154 0.24 4.60 4.62
CA LEU A 154 -0.89 5.41 5.09
C LEU A 154 -0.89 6.83 4.54
N ARG A 155 0.16 7.22 3.81
CA ARG A 155 0.23 8.51 3.09
C ARG A 155 -0.57 8.45 1.79
N ASN A 156 0.07 8.04 0.71
CA ASN A 156 -0.47 8.03 -0.65
C ASN A 156 -0.30 6.63 -1.29
N PRO A 157 -0.90 5.56 -0.73
CA PRO A 157 -0.71 4.20 -1.25
C PRO A 157 -1.13 4.10 -2.72
N SER A 158 -0.24 3.57 -3.54
CA SER A 158 -0.45 3.31 -4.96
C SER A 158 -0.57 1.82 -5.24
N GLY A 159 -1.14 1.48 -6.39
CA GLY A 159 -1.16 0.10 -6.89
C GLY A 159 -2.54 -0.41 -7.28
N LEU A 160 -3.61 0.30 -6.92
CA LEU A 160 -4.99 -0.10 -7.17
C LEU A 160 -5.26 -0.35 -8.65
N SER A 161 -4.80 0.54 -9.53
CA SER A 161 -4.96 0.38 -10.98
C SER A 161 -4.43 -0.98 -11.46
N TYR A 162 -3.25 -1.39 -11.01
CA TYR A 162 -2.68 -2.69 -11.37
C TYR A 162 -3.53 -3.87 -10.89
N VAL A 163 -4.22 -3.78 -9.75
CA VAL A 163 -5.13 -4.85 -9.30
C VAL A 163 -6.24 -5.09 -10.33
N TYR A 164 -6.87 -4.03 -10.81
CA TYR A 164 -7.91 -4.11 -11.85
C TYR A 164 -7.36 -4.58 -13.18
N GLN A 165 -6.20 -4.08 -13.59
CA GLN A 165 -5.60 -4.46 -14.87
C GLN A 165 -5.12 -5.91 -14.87
N ASN A 166 -4.50 -6.39 -13.78
CA ASN A 166 -4.13 -7.79 -13.61
C ASN A 166 -5.36 -8.69 -13.80
N ARG A 167 -6.49 -8.34 -13.16
CA ARG A 167 -7.75 -9.07 -13.32
C ARG A 167 -8.30 -9.05 -14.74
N TYR A 168 -8.26 -7.88 -15.38
CA TYR A 168 -8.71 -7.72 -16.76
C TYR A 168 -7.92 -8.64 -17.71
N VAL A 169 -6.60 -8.62 -17.62
CA VAL A 169 -5.72 -9.46 -18.47
C VAL A 169 -5.96 -10.93 -18.19
N MET A 170 -6.08 -11.33 -16.94
CA MET A 170 -6.33 -12.74 -16.58
C MET A 170 -7.66 -13.27 -17.10
N ARG A 171 -8.71 -12.44 -17.16
CA ARG A 171 -9.98 -12.84 -17.78
C ARG A 171 -9.87 -13.08 -19.27
N GLN A 172 -8.95 -12.41 -19.96
CA GLN A 172 -8.65 -12.67 -21.37
C GLN A 172 -7.80 -13.94 -21.55
N VAL A 173 -6.85 -14.18 -20.64
CA VAL A 173 -5.97 -15.36 -20.70
C VAL A 173 -6.71 -16.65 -20.31
N TYR A 174 -7.64 -16.57 -19.36
CA TYR A 174 -8.37 -17.72 -18.77
C TYR A 174 -9.89 -17.53 -18.70
N PRO A 175 -10.58 -17.23 -19.81
CA PRO A 175 -12.02 -16.93 -19.78
C PRO A 175 -12.85 -18.10 -19.22
N GLU A 176 -12.52 -19.33 -19.61
CA GLU A 176 -13.19 -20.55 -19.16
C GLU A 176 -13.04 -20.82 -17.65
N PHE A 177 -11.92 -20.40 -17.06
CA PHE A 177 -11.70 -20.56 -15.62
C PHE A 177 -12.62 -19.63 -14.83
N PHE A 178 -12.70 -18.35 -15.22
CA PHE A 178 -13.59 -17.37 -14.59
C PHE A 178 -15.08 -17.71 -14.81
N ALA A 179 -15.42 -18.38 -15.90
CA ALA A 179 -16.80 -18.84 -16.13
C ALA A 179 -17.20 -20.03 -15.24
N SER A 180 -16.24 -20.79 -14.71
CA SER A 180 -16.48 -22.03 -13.96
C SER A 180 -16.12 -21.97 -12.48
N GLN A 181 -15.47 -20.89 -12.02
CA GLN A 181 -15.03 -20.73 -10.63
C GLN A 181 -15.55 -19.43 -10.02
N SER A 182 -15.91 -19.53 -8.74
CA SER A 182 -16.41 -18.42 -7.92
C SER A 182 -15.24 -17.59 -7.39
N VAL A 183 -14.65 -16.75 -8.25
CA VAL A 183 -13.65 -15.74 -7.86
C VAL A 183 -14.36 -14.42 -7.54
N HIS A 184 -13.97 -13.73 -6.46
CA HIS A 184 -14.54 -12.40 -6.15
C HIS A 184 -14.33 -11.41 -7.30
N THR A 185 -15.39 -10.68 -7.63
CA THR A 185 -15.41 -9.59 -8.62
C THR A 185 -14.84 -8.31 -8.03
N LEU A 186 -14.16 -7.51 -8.84
CA LEU A 186 -13.59 -6.23 -8.41
C LEU A 186 -14.50 -5.04 -8.79
N GLU A 187 -15.49 -5.25 -9.65
CA GLU A 187 -16.30 -4.20 -10.27
C GLU A 187 -17.04 -3.34 -9.26
N HIS A 188 -17.61 -3.95 -8.21
CA HIS A 188 -18.32 -3.23 -7.16
C HIS A 188 -17.40 -2.41 -6.25
N GLN A 189 -16.09 -2.73 -6.22
CA GLN A 189 -15.14 -2.08 -5.33
C GLN A 189 -14.87 -0.62 -5.74
N LEU A 190 -15.00 -0.29 -7.03
CA LEU A 190 -14.92 1.11 -7.50
C LEU A 190 -16.10 1.94 -7.01
N SER A 191 -17.29 1.35 -6.93
CA SER A 191 -18.48 2.01 -6.38
C SER A 191 -18.34 2.24 -4.89
N HIS A 192 -17.82 1.26 -4.14
CA HIS A 192 -17.50 1.44 -2.71
C HIS A 192 -16.45 2.52 -2.49
N LEU A 193 -15.40 2.56 -3.31
CA LEU A 193 -14.37 3.59 -3.22
C LEU A 193 -14.94 5.00 -3.49
N HIS A 194 -15.78 5.14 -4.52
CA HIS A 194 -16.44 6.41 -4.82
C HIS A 194 -17.39 6.83 -3.69
N GLN A 195 -18.18 5.91 -3.14
CA GLN A 195 -19.08 6.19 -2.02
C GLN A 195 -18.28 6.62 -0.78
N ALA A 196 -17.23 5.88 -0.43
CA ALA A 196 -16.35 6.23 0.68
C ALA A 196 -15.73 7.63 0.53
N ILE A 197 -15.41 8.09 -0.69
CA ILE A 197 -14.99 9.48 -0.89
C ILE A 197 -16.10 10.46 -0.47
N LEU A 198 -17.33 10.23 -0.93
CA LEU A 198 -18.47 11.11 -0.67
C LEU A 198 -18.90 11.11 0.81
N ASP A 199 -18.67 10.03 1.54
CA ASP A 199 -18.93 9.95 2.99
C ASP A 199 -18.12 11.00 3.78
N HIS A 200 -16.98 11.46 3.23
CA HIS A 200 -16.16 12.51 3.83
C HIS A 200 -16.58 13.92 3.44
N ALA A 201 -17.76 14.10 2.84
CA ALA A 201 -18.29 15.42 2.58
C ALA A 201 -18.37 16.24 3.88
N PRO A 202 -17.88 17.50 3.90
CA PRO A 202 -18.14 18.40 5.01
C PRO A 202 -19.64 18.49 5.30
N GLU A 203 -20.02 18.58 6.58
CA GLU A 203 -21.44 18.53 7.00
C GLU A 203 -22.35 19.49 6.23
N SER A 204 -21.84 20.69 5.95
CA SER A 204 -22.56 21.73 5.18
C SER A 204 -22.82 21.39 3.70
N ARG A 205 -22.31 20.25 3.20
CA ARG A 205 -22.23 19.89 1.78
C ARG A 205 -22.65 18.44 1.45
N LYS A 206 -23.07 17.63 2.42
CA LYS A 206 -23.37 16.18 2.24
C LYS A 206 -24.16 15.85 0.97
N ASP A 207 -25.26 16.54 0.69
CA ASP A 207 -26.14 16.22 -0.46
C ASP A 207 -25.62 16.70 -1.83
N LYS A 208 -24.54 17.49 -1.88
CA LYS A 208 -24.05 18.17 -3.10
C LYS A 208 -22.53 18.25 -3.16
N ALA A 209 -21.86 17.30 -2.52
CA ALA A 209 -20.41 17.29 -2.42
C ALA A 209 -19.79 17.13 -3.81
N PHE A 210 -18.75 17.92 -4.07
CA PHE A 210 -17.95 17.80 -5.28
C PHE A 210 -16.52 17.40 -4.94
N ALA A 211 -16.13 16.20 -5.37
CA ALA A 211 -14.82 15.63 -5.16
C ALA A 211 -13.92 15.77 -6.40
N VAL A 212 -12.61 15.94 -6.16
CA VAL A 212 -11.57 15.95 -7.20
C VAL A 212 -10.38 15.08 -6.77
N LEU A 213 -9.61 14.57 -7.73
CA LEU A 213 -8.33 13.91 -7.48
C LEU A 213 -7.19 14.89 -7.78
N LEU A 214 -6.44 15.27 -6.75
CA LEU A 214 -5.28 16.18 -6.88
C LEU A 214 -4.00 15.39 -7.19
N THR A 215 -3.42 15.63 -8.36
CA THR A 215 -2.22 14.94 -8.86
C THR A 215 -1.02 15.89 -8.98
N PRO A 216 0.23 15.42 -8.75
CA PRO A 216 1.44 16.19 -9.04
C PRO A 216 1.75 16.29 -10.56
N GLY A 217 0.96 15.63 -11.41
CA GLY A 217 1.10 15.66 -12.87
C GLY A 217 1.90 14.48 -13.44
N MET A 218 2.12 14.54 -14.76
CA MET A 218 2.59 13.40 -15.56
C MET A 218 4.01 12.89 -15.28
N TYR A 219 4.84 13.70 -14.59
CA TYR A 219 6.21 13.31 -14.24
C TYR A 219 6.29 12.45 -12.96
N ASN A 220 5.16 12.15 -12.33
CA ASN A 220 5.10 11.25 -11.20
C ASN A 220 4.93 9.80 -11.67
N SER A 221 5.67 8.88 -11.05
CA SER A 221 5.69 7.45 -11.41
C SER A 221 4.35 6.73 -11.24
N ALA A 222 3.46 7.25 -10.39
CA ALA A 222 2.12 6.73 -10.17
C ALA A 222 1.04 7.49 -10.97
N TYR A 223 1.39 8.38 -11.90
CA TYR A 223 0.41 9.18 -12.64
C TYR A 223 -0.64 8.34 -13.38
N TYR A 224 -0.25 7.18 -13.93
CA TYR A 224 -1.19 6.23 -14.53
C TYR A 224 -2.29 5.80 -13.54
N ASP A 225 -1.91 5.49 -12.30
CA ASP A 225 -2.81 5.11 -11.21
C ASP A 225 -3.78 6.26 -10.89
N HIS A 226 -3.30 7.52 -10.92
CA HIS A 226 -4.12 8.71 -10.66
C HIS A 226 -5.18 8.90 -11.75
N VAL A 227 -4.77 8.80 -13.02
CA VAL A 227 -5.67 8.92 -14.19
C VAL A 227 -6.71 7.80 -14.16
N PHE A 228 -6.27 6.56 -13.94
CA PHE A 228 -7.16 5.40 -13.87
C PHE A 228 -8.22 5.59 -12.77
N LEU A 229 -7.81 5.93 -11.55
CA LEU A 229 -8.72 6.10 -10.43
C LEU A 229 -9.71 7.25 -10.66
N ALA A 230 -9.24 8.42 -11.12
CA ALA A 230 -10.12 9.54 -11.43
C ALA A 230 -11.17 9.17 -12.48
N GLN A 231 -10.75 8.49 -13.56
CA GLN A 231 -11.64 8.05 -14.63
C GLN A 231 -12.66 7.01 -14.15
N GLN A 232 -12.22 6.00 -13.39
CA GLN A 232 -13.09 4.93 -12.91
C GLN A 232 -14.11 5.41 -11.86
N MET A 233 -13.72 6.36 -11.00
CA MET A 233 -14.62 6.95 -10.01
C MET A 233 -15.49 8.08 -10.59
N GLY A 234 -15.18 8.56 -11.79
CA GLY A 234 -15.92 9.67 -12.41
C GLY A 234 -15.68 11.02 -11.73
N ILE A 235 -14.50 11.23 -11.12
CA ILE A 235 -14.11 12.50 -10.49
C ILE A 235 -13.08 13.25 -11.34
N ASP A 236 -13.08 14.58 -11.25
CA ASP A 236 -12.16 15.41 -12.04
C ASP A 236 -10.71 15.22 -11.54
N LEU A 237 -9.80 14.93 -12.47
CA LEU A 237 -8.35 14.92 -12.23
C LEU A 237 -7.81 16.34 -12.37
N VAL A 238 -7.20 16.88 -11.32
CA VAL A 238 -6.73 18.27 -11.25
C VAL A 238 -5.30 18.36 -10.76
N GLU A 239 -4.56 19.37 -11.22
CA GLU A 239 -3.29 19.76 -10.62
C GLU A 239 -3.48 20.98 -9.70
N GLY A 240 -2.50 21.29 -8.84
CA GLY A 240 -2.59 22.44 -7.92
C GLY A 240 -2.93 23.75 -8.63
N ARG A 241 -2.39 23.94 -9.84
CA ARG A 241 -2.68 25.09 -10.70
C ARG A 241 -4.13 25.18 -11.17
N ASP A 242 -4.95 24.14 -11.08
CA ASP A 242 -6.36 24.19 -11.46
C ASP A 242 -7.26 24.63 -10.30
N LEU A 243 -6.72 24.61 -9.08
CA LEU A 243 -7.41 24.98 -7.86
C LEU A 243 -7.00 26.38 -7.38
N ILE A 244 -7.89 27.05 -6.67
CA ILE A 244 -7.62 28.29 -5.95
C ILE A 244 -8.40 28.32 -4.63
N VAL A 245 -7.83 28.94 -3.61
CA VAL A 245 -8.54 29.20 -2.34
C VAL A 245 -9.03 30.64 -2.31
N LYS A 246 -10.30 30.84 -1.98
CA LYS A 246 -10.89 32.18 -1.79
C LYS A 246 -11.76 32.18 -0.55
N LYS A 247 -11.43 33.04 0.42
CA LYS A 247 -12.12 33.11 1.73
C LYS A 247 -12.20 31.73 2.40
N ASN A 248 -11.10 30.99 2.42
CA ASN A 248 -10.97 29.64 3.00
C ASN A 248 -11.87 28.57 2.35
N ILE A 249 -12.35 28.79 1.12
CA ILE A 249 -13.08 27.80 0.33
C ILE A 249 -12.27 27.46 -0.92
N VAL A 250 -12.14 26.18 -1.22
CA VAL A 250 -11.41 25.69 -2.39
C VAL A 250 -12.33 25.71 -3.62
N TYR A 251 -11.82 26.18 -4.74
CA TYR A 251 -12.52 26.21 -6.01
C TYR A 251 -11.66 25.63 -7.13
N MET A 252 -12.26 24.82 -8.00
CA MET A 252 -11.71 24.44 -9.27
C MET A 252 -12.06 25.49 -10.33
N LYS A 253 -11.07 25.88 -11.13
CA LYS A 253 -11.24 26.79 -12.26
C LYS A 253 -11.90 26.03 -13.41
N SER A 254 -13.00 26.57 -13.93
CA SER A 254 -13.67 26.04 -15.12
C SER A 254 -14.04 27.17 -16.09
N MET A 255 -14.34 26.80 -17.34
CA MET A 255 -14.81 27.76 -18.36
C MET A 255 -16.14 28.45 -17.96
N ARG A 256 -16.94 27.83 -17.09
CA ARG A 256 -18.22 28.38 -16.60
C ARG A 256 -18.06 29.18 -15.29
N GLY A 257 -16.82 29.36 -14.81
CA GLY A 257 -16.51 29.99 -13.54
C GLY A 257 -16.00 29.01 -12.50
N LEU A 258 -15.96 29.46 -11.25
CA LEU A 258 -15.42 28.70 -10.13
C LEU A 258 -16.42 27.65 -9.64
N LYS A 259 -16.00 26.39 -9.58
CA LYS A 259 -16.77 25.29 -8.99
C LYS A 259 -16.19 24.97 -7.63
N ARG A 260 -17.00 25.09 -6.57
CA ARG A 260 -16.55 24.78 -5.20
C ARG A 260 -16.17 23.30 -5.10
N VAL A 261 -15.00 23.02 -4.54
CA VAL A 261 -14.50 21.68 -4.24
C VAL A 261 -14.72 21.44 -2.75
N ASP A 262 -15.32 20.30 -2.42
CA ASP A 262 -15.68 19.92 -1.06
C ASP A 262 -14.81 18.78 -0.53
N ILE A 263 -14.27 17.94 -1.41
CA ILE A 263 -13.39 16.82 -1.07
C ILE A 263 -12.22 16.76 -2.06
N ILE A 264 -11.00 16.54 -1.56
CA ILE A 264 -9.80 16.34 -2.37
C ILE A 264 -9.21 14.99 -2.02
N TYR A 265 -9.28 14.05 -2.96
CA TYR A 265 -8.45 12.85 -2.90
C TYR A 265 -7.06 13.21 -3.40
N ARG A 266 -6.12 13.41 -2.49
CA ARG A 266 -4.77 13.86 -2.80
C ARG A 266 -3.87 12.68 -3.17
N ARG A 267 -2.97 12.93 -4.13
CA ARG A 267 -1.85 12.05 -4.49
C ARG A 267 -0.51 12.80 -4.47
N ILE A 268 -0.45 13.80 -3.58
CA ILE A 268 0.69 14.67 -3.34
C ILE A 268 1.05 14.55 -1.85
N ASP A 269 2.35 14.46 -1.55
CA ASP A 269 2.85 14.38 -0.18
C ASP A 269 2.60 15.68 0.60
N ASP A 270 2.51 15.57 1.93
CA ASP A 270 2.11 16.67 2.83
C ASP A 270 2.90 17.95 2.58
N ASP A 271 4.22 17.83 2.50
CA ASP A 271 5.17 18.92 2.31
C ASP A 271 4.89 19.79 1.08
N TYR A 272 4.24 19.22 0.06
CA TYR A 272 3.98 19.87 -1.20
C TYR A 272 2.54 20.38 -1.34
N LEU A 273 1.63 20.11 -0.39
CA LEU A 273 0.20 20.41 -0.51
C LEU A 273 -0.15 21.89 -0.43
N ASP A 274 0.55 22.65 0.41
CA ASP A 274 0.28 24.07 0.64
C ASP A 274 1.58 24.85 0.89
N PRO A 275 2.04 25.67 -0.07
CA PRO A 275 3.27 26.44 0.10
C PRO A 275 3.18 27.53 1.19
N GLU A 276 1.98 27.87 1.69
CA GLU A 276 1.83 28.79 2.81
C GLU A 276 2.05 28.11 4.18
N ALA A 277 2.01 26.78 4.24
CA ALA A 277 2.08 26.01 5.47
C ALA A 277 3.24 25.00 5.55
N PHE A 278 3.79 24.60 4.39
CA PHE A 278 4.85 23.60 4.26
C PHE A 278 6.02 24.16 3.44
N LEU A 279 6.40 23.49 2.33
CA LEU A 279 7.48 23.96 1.46
C LEU A 279 7.03 25.15 0.61
N ALA A 280 7.54 26.34 0.92
CA ALA A 280 7.24 27.59 0.21
C ALA A 280 7.54 27.55 -1.30
N GLU A 281 8.53 26.74 -1.71
CA GLU A 281 8.93 26.57 -3.12
C GLU A 281 8.05 25.55 -3.87
N SER A 282 7.09 24.89 -3.19
CA SER A 282 6.21 23.91 -3.84
C SER A 282 5.36 24.58 -4.92
N THR A 283 5.40 24.00 -6.12
CA THR A 283 4.52 24.38 -7.25
C THR A 283 3.40 23.37 -7.50
N LEU A 284 3.34 22.31 -6.70
CA LEU A 284 2.38 21.21 -6.86
C LEU A 284 1.08 21.44 -6.09
N GLY A 285 1.17 22.14 -4.96
CA GLY A 285 0.09 22.38 -4.02
C GLY A 285 -0.83 23.54 -4.36
N VAL A 286 -1.68 23.90 -3.40
CA VAL A 286 -2.64 25.01 -3.52
C VAL A 286 -2.46 25.95 -2.32
N PRO A 287 -2.02 27.20 -2.54
CA PRO A 287 -1.87 28.18 -1.46
C PRO A 287 -3.15 28.37 -0.64
N GLY A 288 -3.04 28.25 0.68
CA GLY A 288 -4.13 28.44 1.64
C GLY A 288 -5.06 27.22 1.81
N LEU A 289 -4.70 26.07 1.24
CA LEU A 289 -5.44 24.81 1.35
C LEU A 289 -5.55 24.33 2.80
N LEU A 290 -4.48 24.42 3.59
CA LEU A 290 -4.48 24.00 4.99
C LEU A 290 -5.49 24.82 5.81
N MET A 291 -5.62 26.12 5.51
CA MET A 291 -6.60 26.97 6.20
C MET A 291 -8.04 26.64 5.81
N ALA A 292 -8.29 26.26 4.56
CA ALA A 292 -9.61 25.77 4.14
C ALA A 292 -9.96 24.44 4.83
N TYR A 293 -8.98 23.54 4.93
CA TYR A 293 -9.10 22.25 5.62
C TYR A 293 -9.38 22.45 7.11
N ARG A 294 -8.57 23.26 7.81
CA ARG A 294 -8.74 23.60 9.24
C ARG A 294 -10.10 24.26 9.55
N LYS A 295 -10.73 24.94 8.58
CA LYS A 295 -12.08 25.52 8.72
C LYS A 295 -13.22 24.53 8.44
N GLY A 296 -12.91 23.28 8.12
CA GLY A 296 -13.90 22.27 7.75
C GLY A 296 -14.61 22.58 6.44
N ASN A 297 -14.01 23.38 5.55
CA ASN A 297 -14.64 23.75 4.27
C ASN A 297 -14.33 22.76 3.13
N VAL A 298 -13.31 21.93 3.31
CA VAL A 298 -12.86 20.89 2.38
C VAL A 298 -12.33 19.71 3.19
N ALA A 299 -12.55 18.47 2.72
CA ALA A 299 -11.90 17.27 3.25
C ALA A 299 -10.68 16.89 2.39
N ILE A 300 -9.62 16.39 3.01
CA ILE A 300 -8.41 15.92 2.32
C ILE A 300 -8.23 14.44 2.64
N LEU A 301 -8.16 13.60 1.60
CA LEU A 301 -8.07 12.14 1.71
C LEU A 301 -6.78 11.66 1.05
N ASN A 302 -5.89 10.93 1.72
CA ASN A 302 -5.82 10.72 3.17
C ASN A 302 -5.53 12.03 3.92
N GLY A 303 -5.81 12.04 5.23
CA GLY A 303 -5.50 13.18 6.11
C GLY A 303 -4.03 13.59 6.07
N ILE A 304 -3.75 14.84 6.41
CA ILE A 304 -2.38 15.36 6.54
C ILE A 304 -1.78 14.84 7.84
N GLY A 305 -0.52 14.39 7.85
CA GLY A 305 0.13 13.88 9.06
C GLY A 305 0.16 12.36 9.22
N ASN A 306 -0.40 11.60 8.27
CA ASN A 306 -0.40 10.14 8.38
C ASN A 306 1.00 9.50 8.41
N GLY A 307 2.02 10.22 7.93
CA GLY A 307 3.39 9.70 7.85
C GLY A 307 4.03 9.35 9.21
N VAL A 308 3.49 9.87 10.31
CA VAL A 308 3.92 9.46 11.66
C VAL A 308 3.47 8.03 12.00
N ALA A 309 2.38 7.54 11.42
CA ALA A 309 1.83 6.22 11.74
C ALA A 309 2.36 5.09 10.84
N ASP A 310 2.93 5.42 9.67
CA ASP A 310 3.56 4.44 8.76
C ASP A 310 5.09 4.43 8.79
N ASP A 311 5.67 5.09 9.79
CA ASP A 311 7.11 5.04 10.06
C ASP A 311 7.56 3.67 10.59
N LYS A 312 8.78 3.26 10.23
CA LYS A 312 9.34 1.94 10.55
C LYS A 312 9.51 1.68 12.05
N ALA A 313 9.79 2.70 12.86
CA ALA A 313 9.88 2.53 14.31
C ALA A 313 8.49 2.36 14.92
N ILE A 314 7.53 3.14 14.43
CA ILE A 314 6.12 3.09 14.89
C ILE A 314 5.46 1.76 14.51
N TYR A 315 5.81 1.19 13.36
CA TYR A 315 5.37 -0.12 12.92
C TYR A 315 5.52 -1.20 14.03
N ALA A 316 6.62 -1.18 14.80
CA ALA A 316 6.86 -2.17 15.86
C ALA A 316 5.82 -2.12 17.00
N TYR A 317 5.17 -0.97 17.20
CA TYR A 317 4.19 -0.74 18.26
C TYR A 317 2.74 -0.96 17.83
N VAL A 318 2.47 -1.21 16.54
CA VAL A 318 1.09 -1.42 16.05
C VAL A 318 0.36 -2.57 16.79
N PRO A 319 1.00 -3.71 17.13
CA PRO A 319 0.40 -4.71 18.00
C PRO A 319 -0.09 -4.15 19.34
N ASP A 320 0.67 -3.25 19.95
CA ASP A 320 0.31 -2.63 21.23
C ASP A 320 -0.77 -1.55 21.04
N MET A 321 -0.80 -0.87 19.89
CA MET A 321 -1.91 0.02 19.52
C MET A 321 -3.23 -0.75 19.44
N ILE A 322 -3.24 -1.94 18.80
CA ILE A 322 -4.44 -2.79 18.71
C ILE A 322 -4.92 -3.15 20.12
N ARG A 323 -4.01 -3.61 21.00
CA ARG A 323 -4.36 -3.92 22.39
C ARG A 323 -4.86 -2.71 23.17
N TYR A 324 -4.21 -1.56 22.99
CA TYR A 324 -4.51 -0.35 23.74
C TYR A 324 -5.85 0.28 23.33
N TYR A 325 -6.08 0.44 22.03
CA TYR A 325 -7.26 1.12 21.49
C TYR A 325 -8.49 0.20 21.39
N LEU A 326 -8.29 -1.06 21.01
CA LEU A 326 -9.39 -1.98 20.71
C LEU A 326 -9.62 -2.99 21.84
N GLY A 327 -8.64 -3.20 22.73
CA GLY A 327 -8.74 -4.24 23.76
C GLY A 327 -8.69 -5.66 23.18
N GLU A 328 -8.11 -5.81 21.99
CA GLU A 328 -8.05 -7.06 21.23
C GLU A 328 -6.60 -7.53 21.05
N GLU A 329 -6.41 -8.82 20.76
CA GLU A 329 -5.12 -9.32 20.28
C GLU A 329 -5.02 -9.14 18.74
N PRO A 330 -3.83 -8.82 18.20
CA PRO A 330 -3.62 -8.73 16.76
C PRO A 330 -4.00 -10.03 16.03
N ILE A 331 -4.85 -9.91 15.02
CA ILE A 331 -5.27 -11.07 14.20
C ILE A 331 -4.14 -11.51 13.25
N ILE A 332 -3.42 -10.55 12.67
CA ILE A 332 -2.25 -10.78 11.81
C ILE A 332 -1.04 -10.19 12.51
N ASP A 333 -0.02 -11.03 12.70
CA ASP A 333 1.21 -10.63 13.37
C ASP A 333 2.04 -9.67 12.50
N ASN A 334 2.82 -8.83 13.16
CA ASN A 334 3.95 -8.17 12.51
C ASN A 334 5.08 -9.16 12.30
N VAL A 335 5.92 -8.86 11.31
CA VAL A 335 7.30 -9.34 11.29
C VAL A 335 7.99 -8.94 12.59
N LYS A 336 8.66 -9.91 13.24
CA LYS A 336 9.49 -9.66 14.42
C LYS A 336 10.48 -8.53 14.12
N THR A 337 10.37 -7.44 14.87
CA THR A 337 11.18 -6.24 14.66
C THR A 337 11.87 -5.88 15.95
N TYR A 338 13.19 -5.80 15.91
CA TYR A 338 14.03 -5.40 17.01
C TYR A 338 14.28 -3.90 16.96
N LEU A 339 14.06 -3.24 18.09
CA LEU A 339 14.29 -1.82 18.32
C LEU A 339 15.68 -1.64 18.92
N LEU A 340 16.61 -1.06 18.18
CA LEU A 340 18.00 -0.97 18.64
C LEU A 340 18.22 0.11 19.72
N ASP A 341 17.18 0.89 20.03
CA ASP A 341 17.15 1.74 21.21
C ASP A 341 17.10 0.92 22.52
N ASN A 342 16.50 -0.28 22.48
CA ASN A 342 16.56 -1.25 23.57
C ASN A 342 17.98 -1.87 23.65
N PRO A 343 18.72 -1.68 24.77
CA PRO A 343 20.08 -2.18 24.90
C PRO A 343 20.22 -3.69 24.73
N GLU A 344 19.27 -4.49 25.23
CA GLU A 344 19.31 -5.95 25.15
C GLU A 344 19.11 -6.45 23.72
N GLU A 345 18.11 -5.89 23.02
CA GLU A 345 17.88 -6.22 21.61
C GLU A 345 19.03 -5.74 20.74
N ARG A 346 19.60 -4.56 21.03
CA ARG A 346 20.76 -4.04 20.31
C ARG A 346 21.96 -4.94 20.44
N GLU A 347 22.31 -5.38 21.65
CA GLU A 347 23.45 -6.28 21.87
C GLU A 347 23.27 -7.57 21.07
N TRP A 348 22.07 -8.18 21.17
CA TRP A 348 21.76 -9.38 20.40
C TRP A 348 21.85 -9.16 18.89
N VAL A 349 21.30 -8.05 18.37
CA VAL A 349 21.35 -7.72 16.93
C VAL A 349 22.78 -7.49 16.47
N LEU A 350 23.60 -6.77 17.25
CA LEU A 350 25.01 -6.53 16.93
C LEU A 350 25.81 -7.84 16.81
N ASP A 351 25.46 -8.87 17.58
CA ASP A 351 26.09 -10.19 17.50
C ASP A 351 25.62 -11.02 16.29
N HIS A 352 24.44 -10.72 15.73
CA HIS A 352 23.81 -11.49 14.65
C HIS A 352 23.58 -10.69 13.36
N LEU A 353 24.32 -9.59 13.15
CA LEU A 353 24.14 -8.70 11.98
C LEU A 353 24.21 -9.42 10.63
N ASN A 354 24.97 -10.51 10.55
CA ASN A 354 25.11 -11.36 9.36
C ASN A 354 23.86 -12.20 9.04
N GLU A 355 22.86 -12.24 9.92
CA GLU A 355 21.64 -13.04 9.76
C GLU A 355 20.39 -12.17 9.56
N LEU A 356 20.52 -10.86 9.79
CA LEU A 356 19.41 -9.92 9.89
C LEU A 356 19.38 -8.92 8.72
N VAL A 357 18.23 -8.28 8.56
CA VAL A 357 18.06 -7.10 7.71
C VAL A 357 17.95 -5.88 8.62
N VAL A 358 18.88 -4.93 8.48
CA VAL A 358 18.86 -3.66 9.22
C VAL A 358 18.35 -2.56 8.31
N LYS A 359 17.39 -1.77 8.77
CA LYS A 359 16.79 -0.67 8.02
C LYS A 359 16.89 0.63 8.83
N ASN A 360 17.30 1.71 8.17
CA ASN A 360 17.18 3.04 8.74
C ASN A 360 15.70 3.46 8.80
N VAL A 361 15.26 4.00 9.92
CA VAL A 361 13.89 4.45 10.21
C VAL A 361 13.47 5.58 9.27
N GLY A 362 14.30 6.62 9.14
CA GLY A 362 13.97 7.83 8.36
C GLY A 362 14.23 7.73 6.86
N ALA A 363 14.82 6.65 6.36
CA ALA A 363 15.12 6.49 4.93
C ALA A 363 13.96 5.84 4.17
N SER A 364 13.60 6.36 2.98
CA SER A 364 12.58 5.79 2.11
C SER A 364 13.18 4.87 1.03
N GLY A 365 12.41 3.89 0.53
CA GLY A 365 12.72 3.19 -0.74
C GLY A 365 13.90 2.21 -0.72
N GLY A 366 14.28 1.67 0.44
CA GLY A 366 15.35 0.66 0.55
C GLY A 366 16.77 1.22 0.53
N TYR A 367 16.93 2.55 0.53
CA TYR A 367 18.22 3.20 0.75
C TYR A 367 18.64 3.09 2.24
N ASP A 368 19.94 2.96 2.50
CA ASP A 368 20.52 2.75 3.84
C ASP A 368 19.98 1.50 4.56
N MET A 369 20.10 0.35 3.88
CA MET A 369 19.71 -0.97 4.37
C MET A 369 20.88 -1.96 4.30
N LEU A 370 21.03 -2.78 5.33
CA LEU A 370 21.94 -3.93 5.37
C LEU A 370 21.14 -5.21 5.18
N VAL A 371 21.56 -6.07 4.25
CA VAL A 371 21.05 -7.45 4.14
C VAL A 371 22.17 -8.38 4.58
N GLY A 372 22.22 -8.71 5.86
CA GLY A 372 23.30 -9.44 6.52
C GLY A 372 23.82 -10.65 5.75
N PRO A 373 22.94 -11.59 5.34
CA PRO A 373 23.37 -12.82 4.64
C PRO A 373 24.03 -12.60 3.27
N HIS A 374 23.91 -11.40 2.70
CA HIS A 374 24.46 -11.04 1.39
C HIS A 374 25.45 -9.88 1.46
N ALA A 375 25.72 -9.35 2.66
CA ALA A 375 26.62 -8.23 2.88
C ALA A 375 28.08 -8.68 3.02
N SER A 376 29.02 -7.84 2.61
CA SER A 376 30.43 -8.03 2.93
C SER A 376 30.70 -7.73 4.41
N GLU A 377 31.77 -8.30 4.97
CA GLU A 377 32.21 -8.02 6.34
C GLU A 377 32.46 -6.51 6.55
N GLU A 378 33.02 -5.83 5.55
CA GLU A 378 33.23 -4.38 5.59
C GLU A 378 31.93 -3.60 5.74
N LEU A 379 30.87 -3.99 5.00
CA LEU A 379 29.58 -3.34 5.07
C LEU A 379 28.88 -3.61 6.41
N ILE A 380 29.00 -4.82 6.95
CA ILE A 380 28.51 -5.17 8.29
C ILE A 380 29.18 -4.28 9.35
N GLU A 381 30.49 -4.07 9.27
CA GLU A 381 31.22 -3.24 10.23
C GLU A 381 30.86 -1.74 10.11
N ILE A 382 30.58 -1.26 8.91
CA ILE A 382 30.04 0.10 8.71
C ILE A 382 28.68 0.25 9.41
N PHE A 383 27.77 -0.71 9.22
CA PHE A 383 26.47 -0.68 9.87
C PHE A 383 26.57 -0.86 11.39
N ARG A 384 27.50 -1.69 11.87
CA ARG A 384 27.78 -1.84 13.31
C ARG A 384 28.08 -0.49 13.96
N LYS A 385 28.99 0.29 13.36
CA LYS A 385 29.35 1.63 13.87
C LYS A 385 28.17 2.59 13.86
N LYS A 386 27.42 2.63 12.75
CA LYS A 386 26.21 3.45 12.63
C LYS A 386 25.19 3.13 13.72
N ILE A 387 24.92 1.85 13.99
CA ILE A 387 23.98 1.40 15.02
C ILE A 387 24.47 1.80 16.41
N ILE A 388 25.77 1.72 16.69
CA ILE A 388 26.34 2.14 17.99
C ILE A 388 26.21 3.65 18.17
N GLU A 389 26.44 4.43 17.11
CA GLU A 389 26.38 5.90 17.14
C GLU A 389 24.95 6.43 17.30
N THR A 390 23.99 5.91 16.52
CA THR A 390 22.61 6.38 16.51
C THR A 390 21.61 5.22 16.54
N PRO A 391 21.53 4.43 17.63
CA PRO A 391 20.77 3.17 17.68
C PRO A 391 19.30 3.32 17.31
N HIS A 392 18.65 4.36 17.83
CA HIS A 392 17.27 4.70 17.55
C HIS A 392 16.91 4.98 16.09
N GLN A 393 17.90 5.26 15.23
CA GLN A 393 17.66 5.46 13.80
C GLN A 393 17.56 4.15 13.03
N TYR A 394 17.73 3.00 13.69
CA TYR A 394 17.77 1.71 13.04
C TYR A 394 16.84 0.70 13.72
N ILE A 395 16.23 -0.13 12.89
CA ILE A 395 15.51 -1.34 13.30
C ILE A 395 16.17 -2.55 12.64
N ALA A 396 16.02 -3.72 13.25
CA ALA A 396 16.45 -4.98 12.65
C ALA A 396 15.29 -5.97 12.56
N GLN A 397 15.26 -6.75 11.48
CA GLN A 397 14.27 -7.80 11.25
C GLN A 397 15.00 -9.09 10.85
N PRO A 398 14.47 -10.28 11.19
CA PRO A 398 15.02 -11.52 10.68
C PRO A 398 14.93 -11.54 9.15
N THR A 399 15.86 -12.22 8.50
CA THR A 399 15.76 -12.46 7.05
C THR A 399 14.61 -13.44 6.81
N ILE A 400 13.47 -12.94 6.34
CA ILE A 400 12.29 -13.78 6.13
C ILE A 400 12.39 -14.50 4.81
N LYS A 401 12.21 -15.82 4.85
CA LYS A 401 12.03 -16.62 3.64
C LYS A 401 10.62 -16.39 3.11
N LEU A 402 10.49 -15.37 2.26
CA LEU A 402 9.24 -15.02 1.59
C LEU A 402 8.66 -16.24 0.88
N SER A 403 7.34 -16.42 0.97
CA SER A 403 6.65 -17.46 0.21
C SER A 403 6.95 -17.35 -1.29
N ARG A 404 6.92 -18.52 -1.94
CA ARG A 404 7.22 -18.64 -3.36
C ARG A 404 5.98 -19.06 -4.15
N ALA A 405 5.79 -18.44 -5.30
CA ALA A 405 4.82 -18.85 -6.31
C ALA A 405 5.54 -19.18 -7.62
N PRO A 406 5.00 -20.09 -8.46
CA PRO A 406 5.57 -20.32 -9.77
C PRO A 406 5.35 -19.09 -10.66
N ALA A 407 6.39 -18.70 -11.39
CA ALA A 407 6.35 -17.76 -12.50
C ALA A 407 6.73 -18.48 -13.80
N TYR A 408 6.24 -17.98 -14.92
CA TYR A 408 6.59 -18.42 -16.26
C TYR A 408 7.29 -17.27 -17.02
N GLN A 409 8.61 -17.36 -17.15
CA GLN A 409 9.42 -16.43 -17.93
C GLN A 409 10.45 -17.22 -18.73
N GLY A 410 10.86 -16.71 -19.90
CA GLY A 410 11.86 -17.39 -20.73
C GLY A 410 11.46 -18.81 -21.15
N GLU A 411 10.15 -19.07 -21.30
CA GLU A 411 9.56 -20.38 -21.60
C GLU A 411 9.73 -21.45 -20.50
N GLU A 412 10.11 -21.06 -19.28
CA GLU A 412 10.31 -21.98 -18.16
C GLU A 412 9.52 -21.57 -16.91
N PHE A 413 9.15 -22.57 -16.11
CA PHE A 413 8.58 -22.37 -14.79
C PHE A 413 9.65 -22.41 -13.71
N TYR A 414 9.71 -21.39 -12.87
CA TYR A 414 10.59 -21.34 -11.70
C TYR A 414 9.87 -20.66 -10.52
N PRO A 415 10.30 -20.92 -9.28
CA PRO A 415 9.70 -20.27 -8.13
C PRO A 415 10.23 -18.83 -7.98
N CYS A 416 9.32 -17.87 -7.79
CA CYS A 416 9.64 -16.48 -7.47
C CYS A 416 9.06 -16.09 -6.11
N HIS A 417 9.72 -15.16 -5.42
CA HIS A 417 9.23 -14.61 -4.16
C HIS A 417 8.08 -13.62 -4.39
N VAL A 418 7.10 -13.62 -3.48
CA VAL A 418 5.85 -12.87 -3.58
C VAL A 418 5.56 -12.11 -2.30
N ASP A 419 5.09 -10.87 -2.45
CA ASP A 419 4.35 -10.15 -1.41
C ASP A 419 2.96 -9.74 -1.93
N LEU A 420 2.07 -9.35 -1.02
CA LEU A 420 0.70 -8.97 -1.31
C LEU A 420 0.38 -7.64 -0.64
N ARG A 421 0.12 -6.59 -1.42
CA ARG A 421 -0.46 -5.35 -0.89
C ARG A 421 -1.98 -5.44 -0.88
N VAL A 422 -2.57 -5.44 0.31
CA VAL A 422 -4.02 -5.36 0.50
C VAL A 422 -4.43 -3.91 0.67
N PHE A 423 -5.58 -3.53 0.10
CA PHE A 423 -6.12 -2.18 0.19
C PHE A 423 -7.34 -2.14 1.11
N VAL A 424 -7.29 -1.26 2.10
CA VAL A 424 -8.41 -0.98 3.01
C VAL A 424 -8.95 0.40 2.72
N VAL A 425 -10.23 0.49 2.38
CA VAL A 425 -10.96 1.74 2.14
C VAL A 425 -11.86 1.99 3.34
N ARG A 426 -11.79 3.19 3.93
CA ARG A 426 -12.62 3.59 5.07
C ARG A 426 -13.53 4.74 4.65
N GLY A 427 -14.83 4.58 4.87
CA GLY A 427 -15.89 5.59 4.78
C GLY A 427 -16.76 5.51 6.03
N GLU A 428 -18.09 5.62 5.89
CA GLU A 428 -19.00 5.24 6.98
C GLU A 428 -18.84 3.75 7.33
N ASP A 429 -18.62 2.93 6.31
CA ASP A 429 -18.23 1.53 6.41
C ASP A 429 -16.75 1.33 6.03
N THR A 430 -16.13 0.28 6.56
CA THR A 430 -14.78 -0.15 6.15
C THR A 430 -14.88 -1.32 5.18
N HIS A 431 -14.15 -1.23 4.06
CA HIS A 431 -14.12 -2.24 3.01
C HIS A 431 -12.69 -2.66 2.70
N VAL A 432 -12.44 -3.97 2.69
CA VAL A 432 -11.15 -4.54 2.26
C VAL A 432 -11.33 -5.05 0.84
N MET A 433 -10.51 -4.57 -0.09
CA MET A 433 -10.59 -5.03 -1.47
C MET A 433 -10.21 -6.51 -1.56
N PRO A 434 -11.08 -7.40 -2.09
CA PRO A 434 -10.77 -8.82 -2.21
C PRO A 434 -9.54 -9.04 -3.11
N GLY A 435 -8.48 -9.56 -2.52
CA GLY A 435 -7.18 -9.74 -3.14
C GLY A 435 -6.27 -8.55 -2.90
N GLY A 436 -5.70 -8.00 -3.96
CA GLY A 436 -4.71 -6.94 -3.86
C GLY A 436 -3.60 -7.08 -4.88
N LEU A 437 -2.60 -6.21 -4.76
CA LEU A 437 -1.47 -6.18 -5.67
C LEU A 437 -0.42 -7.19 -5.21
N SER A 438 -0.36 -8.34 -5.88
CA SER A 438 0.75 -9.28 -5.70
C SER A 438 1.96 -8.82 -6.50
N ARG A 439 3.06 -8.48 -5.83
CA ARG A 439 4.34 -8.13 -6.49
C ARG A 439 5.29 -9.30 -6.41
N VAL A 440 6.05 -9.51 -7.47
CA VAL A 440 6.90 -10.69 -7.63
C VAL A 440 8.30 -10.36 -8.13
N ALA A 441 9.28 -11.07 -7.57
CA ALA A 441 10.66 -10.98 -8.00
C ALA A 441 10.87 -11.89 -9.23
N LEU A 442 10.55 -11.39 -10.42
CA LEU A 442 10.62 -12.20 -11.65
C LEU A 442 12.04 -12.51 -12.10
N LYS A 443 13.07 -11.80 -11.62
CA LYS A 443 14.44 -12.25 -11.86
C LYS A 443 14.72 -13.48 -10.99
N GLU A 444 15.11 -14.59 -11.61
CA GLU A 444 15.42 -15.83 -10.89
C GLU A 444 16.46 -15.58 -9.76
N GLY A 445 16.17 -16.11 -8.57
CA GLY A 445 17.01 -15.94 -7.37
C GLY A 445 16.93 -14.56 -6.70
N SER A 446 16.18 -13.60 -7.24
CA SER A 446 16.00 -12.28 -6.63
C SER A 446 15.01 -12.30 -5.48
N LEU A 447 15.27 -11.49 -4.44
CA LEU A 447 14.32 -11.14 -3.38
C LEU A 447 13.65 -9.78 -3.63
N VAL A 448 14.09 -9.06 -4.67
CA VAL A 448 13.59 -7.72 -5.00
C VAL A 448 12.25 -7.82 -5.73
N VAL A 449 11.18 -7.56 -4.99
CA VAL A 449 9.79 -7.52 -5.48
C VAL A 449 9.32 -6.10 -5.84
N ASN A 450 10.09 -5.06 -5.50
CA ASN A 450 9.71 -3.68 -5.76
C ASN A 450 9.71 -3.38 -7.28
N SER A 451 8.58 -2.89 -7.79
CA SER A 451 8.39 -2.54 -9.20
C SER A 451 9.39 -1.50 -9.69
N SER A 452 9.83 -0.56 -8.84
CA SER A 452 10.83 0.45 -9.19
C SER A 452 12.23 -0.14 -9.47
N GLN A 453 12.47 -1.38 -9.03
CA GLN A 453 13.73 -2.12 -9.21
C GLN A 453 13.58 -3.37 -10.11
N GLY A 454 12.48 -3.47 -10.86
CA GLY A 454 12.25 -4.55 -11.83
C GLY A 454 11.39 -5.71 -11.33
N GLY A 455 10.65 -5.52 -10.23
CA GLY A 455 9.58 -6.43 -9.80
C GLY A 455 8.41 -6.46 -10.81
N GLY A 456 7.81 -7.63 -10.98
CA GLY A 456 6.63 -7.83 -11.81
C GLY A 456 5.35 -8.02 -11.00
N GLY A 457 4.23 -8.23 -11.69
CA GLY A 457 2.90 -8.37 -11.08
C GLY A 457 2.24 -9.71 -11.37
N LYS A 458 1.39 -10.14 -10.45
CA LYS A 458 0.45 -11.26 -10.63
C LYS A 458 -0.95 -10.83 -10.21
N ASP A 459 -1.98 -11.41 -10.82
CA ASP A 459 -3.34 -11.31 -10.30
C ASP A 459 -3.49 -12.15 -9.02
N THR A 460 -4.30 -11.65 -8.10
CA THR A 460 -4.61 -12.30 -6.82
C THR A 460 -6.08 -12.70 -6.83
N TRP A 461 -6.35 -13.99 -6.89
CA TRP A 461 -7.69 -14.57 -6.88
C TRP A 461 -8.08 -14.96 -5.47
N VAL A 462 -9.11 -14.31 -4.95
CA VAL A 462 -9.81 -14.74 -3.73
C VAL A 462 -11.02 -15.56 -4.17
N PHE A 463 -11.12 -16.78 -3.68
CA PHE A 463 -12.30 -17.62 -3.90
C PHE A 463 -13.42 -17.23 -2.93
N LYS A 464 -14.66 -17.31 -3.41
CA LYS A 464 -15.86 -17.16 -2.59
C LYS A 464 -16.11 -18.40 -1.76
N ASN A 465 -16.76 -18.23 -0.60
CA ASN A 465 -17.29 -19.35 0.16
C ASN A 465 -18.41 -20.06 -0.64
N LYS A 466 -18.54 -21.38 -0.49
CA LYS A 466 -19.58 -22.18 -1.16
C LYS A 466 -21.01 -21.74 -0.81
N GLU A 467 -21.21 -21.05 0.30
CA GLU A 467 -22.52 -20.53 0.74
C GLU A 467 -22.92 -19.24 0.00
N GLU A 468 -21.97 -18.45 -0.48
CA GLU A 468 -22.22 -17.24 -1.29
C GLU A 468 -22.57 -17.55 -2.75
N GLU A 469 -22.49 -18.81 -3.17
CA GLU A 469 -22.85 -19.27 -4.52
C GLU A 469 -24.38 -19.30 -4.75
N GLY A 470 -25.18 -19.09 -3.69
CA GLY A 470 -26.65 -19.16 -3.74
C GLY A 470 -27.39 -17.85 -4.01
N ASP A 471 -26.74 -16.70 -3.93
CA ASP A 471 -27.37 -15.37 -3.99
C ASP A 471 -27.01 -14.53 -5.25
N THR A 472 -26.44 -15.17 -6.29
CA THR A 472 -26.21 -14.53 -7.61
C THR A 472 -27.10 -15.08 -8.71
#